data_AF-A0A3B8JQ98-F1
#
_entry.id   AF-A0A3B8JQ98-F1
#
_cell.length_a   1.000
_cell.length_b   1.000
_cell.length_c   1.000
_cell.angle_alpha   90.00
_cell.angle_beta   90.00
_cell.angle_gamma   90.00
#
_symmetry.space_group_name_H-M   'P 1'
#
loop_
_entity.id
_entity.type
_entity.pdbx_description
1 polymer ?
#
loop_
_entity_poly.entity_id
_entity_poly.type
_entity_poly.pdbx_seq_one_letter_code
_entity_poly.pdbx_strand_id
1 'polypeptide(L)'
;MNSISVLERHPQLHQEVEKAKKLPPLPLDYSPAVVEVFDQLGVIAGMAFGVPYECDRSFDAESEFIAWYLDGELALFYIRSEVLVNRLEYVETAAELLKKLEE
;
A
#
# COMPACT_ATOMS: atom_id res chain seq x y z
N MET A 1 -17.82 -4.04 9.27
CA MET A 1 -16.90 -5.16 8.95
C MET A 1 -15.56 -4.81 9.58
N ASN A 2 -14.97 -5.70 10.38
CA ASN A 2 -13.72 -5.44 11.10
C ASN A 2 -12.52 -6.05 10.33
N SER A 3 -11.30 -5.57 10.57
CA SER A 3 -10.07 -6.03 9.89
C SER A 3 -9.88 -7.54 9.95
N ILE A 4 -10.15 -8.16 11.10
CA ILE A 4 -10.10 -9.62 11.29
C ILE A 4 -10.98 -10.36 10.25
N SER A 5 -12.23 -9.92 10.07
CA SER A 5 -13.17 -10.58 9.14
C SER A 5 -12.78 -10.46 7.67
N VAL A 6 -12.03 -9.43 7.28
CA VAL A 6 -11.49 -9.30 5.92
C VAL A 6 -10.33 -10.27 5.74
N LEU A 7 -9.39 -10.31 6.70
CA LEU A 7 -8.23 -11.19 6.62
C LEU A 7 -8.59 -12.68 6.68
N GLU A 8 -9.64 -13.06 7.43
CA GLU A 8 -10.17 -14.42 7.46
C GLU A 8 -10.73 -14.87 6.10
N ARG A 9 -11.33 -13.96 5.33
CA ARG A 9 -11.82 -14.24 3.97
C ARG A 9 -10.71 -14.31 2.93
N HIS A 10 -9.53 -13.76 3.24
CA HIS A 10 -8.37 -13.71 2.35
C HIS A 10 -7.11 -14.27 3.05
N PRO A 11 -7.01 -15.59 3.27
CA PRO A 11 -5.93 -16.20 4.05
C PRO A 11 -4.53 -15.96 3.46
N GLN A 12 -4.42 -15.84 2.13
CA GLN A 12 -3.15 -15.48 1.46
C GLN A 12 -2.73 -14.04 1.82
N LEU A 13 -3.68 -13.10 1.82
CA LEU A 13 -3.45 -11.72 2.21
C LEU A 13 -3.05 -11.62 3.68
N HIS A 14 -3.67 -12.42 4.56
CA HIS A 14 -3.29 -12.49 5.97
C HIS A 14 -1.82 -12.91 6.14
N GLN A 15 -1.36 -13.91 5.40
CA GLN A 15 0.04 -14.34 5.44
C GLN A 15 1.01 -13.24 4.98
N GLU A 16 0.68 -12.53 3.89
CA GLU A 16 1.50 -11.40 3.41
C GLU A 16 1.54 -10.24 4.41
N VAL A 17 0.41 -9.90 5.04
CA VAL A 17 0.34 -8.89 6.10
C VAL A 17 1.25 -9.28 7.29
N GLU A 18 1.14 -10.51 7.78
CA GLU A 18 1.96 -10.98 8.91
C GLU A 18 3.44 -11.11 8.57
N LYS A 19 3.78 -11.37 7.31
CA LYS A 19 5.16 -11.33 6.81
C LYS A 19 5.68 -9.89 6.74
N ALA A 20 4.91 -8.97 6.17
CA ALA A 20 5.29 -7.58 6.00
C ALA A 20 5.50 -6.85 7.33
N LYS A 21 4.69 -7.14 8.35
CA LYS A 21 4.85 -6.62 9.72
C LYS A 21 6.22 -6.93 10.36
N LYS A 22 6.91 -7.96 9.88
CA LYS A 22 8.22 -8.39 10.40
C LYS A 22 9.38 -7.78 9.62
N LEU A 23 9.10 -7.12 8.50
CA LEU A 23 10.11 -6.45 7.69
C LEU A 23 10.38 -5.05 8.24
N PRO A 24 11.62 -4.54 8.11
CA PRO A 24 11.91 -3.16 8.48
C PRO A 24 11.15 -2.18 7.57
N PRO A 25 10.98 -0.92 8.02
CA PRO A 25 10.55 0.16 7.14
C PRO A 25 11.47 0.28 5.92
N LEU A 26 10.93 0.79 4.82
CA LEU A 26 11.70 1.06 3.61
C LEU A 26 12.72 2.19 3.88
N PRO A 27 13.93 2.11 3.28
CA PRO A 27 14.92 3.17 3.39
C PRO A 27 14.41 4.54 2.94
N LEU A 28 14.98 5.62 3.48
CA LEU A 28 14.60 6.99 3.14
C LEU A 28 14.86 7.35 1.67
N ASP A 29 15.92 6.79 1.11
CA ASP A 29 16.37 6.96 -0.28
C ASP A 29 15.78 5.92 -1.23
N TYR A 30 14.85 5.10 -0.75
CA TYR A 30 14.21 4.08 -1.57
C TYR A 30 13.34 4.71 -2.66
N SER A 31 13.59 4.32 -3.90
CA SER A 31 12.84 4.75 -5.08
C SER A 31 12.33 3.51 -5.81
N PRO A 32 11.02 3.23 -5.76
CA PRO A 32 10.46 2.03 -6.40
C PRO A 32 10.50 2.14 -7.92
N ALA A 33 10.83 1.04 -8.60
CA ALA A 33 10.67 0.94 -10.04
C ALA A 33 9.20 0.66 -10.40
N VAL A 34 8.50 -0.08 -9.53
CA VAL A 34 7.10 -0.46 -9.69
C VAL A 34 6.32 -0.15 -8.41
N VAL A 35 5.18 0.51 -8.56
CA VAL A 35 4.19 0.73 -7.50
C VAL A 35 2.86 0.18 -7.99
N GLU A 36 2.20 -0.65 -7.18
CA GLU A 36 0.91 -1.22 -7.51
C GLU A 36 -0.04 -1.10 -6.32
N VAL A 37 -1.24 -0.57 -6.57
CA VAL A 37 -2.30 -0.41 -5.58
C VAL A 37 -3.41 -1.39 -5.90
N PHE A 38 -3.74 -2.23 -4.93
CA PHE A 38 -4.73 -3.29 -5.05
C PHE A 38 -5.90 -3.10 -4.07
N ASP A 39 -7.07 -3.54 -4.51
CA ASP A 39 -8.22 -3.84 -3.67
C ASP A 39 -8.61 -5.33 -3.79
N GLN A 40 -9.79 -5.70 -3.26
CA GLN A 40 -10.32 -7.06 -3.35
C GLN A 40 -10.58 -7.56 -4.78
N LEU A 41 -10.62 -6.66 -5.77
CA LEU A 41 -10.87 -6.98 -7.18
C LEU A 41 -9.58 -7.03 -8.01
N GLY A 42 -8.43 -6.67 -7.44
CA GLY A 42 -7.12 -6.69 -8.10
C GLY A 42 -6.49 -5.30 -8.20
N VAL A 43 -5.66 -5.07 -9.21
CA VAL A 43 -4.98 -3.78 -9.40
C VAL A 43 -6.00 -2.69 -9.73
N ILE A 44 -5.90 -1.56 -9.03
CA ILE A 44 -6.71 -0.35 -9.27
C ILE A 44 -5.88 0.68 -10.05
N ALA A 45 -4.63 0.85 -9.65
CA ALA A 45 -3.72 1.79 -10.27
C ALA A 45 -2.28 1.38 -9.96
N GLY A 46 -1.35 1.94 -10.70
CA GLY A 46 0.06 1.74 -10.46
C GLY A 46 0.94 2.62 -11.31
N MET A 47 2.24 2.41 -11.16
CA MET A 47 3.28 3.01 -11.97
C MET A 47 4.35 1.96 -12.18
N ALA A 48 4.73 1.73 -13.44
CA ALA A 48 5.82 0.84 -13.79
C ALA A 48 6.85 1.60 -14.63
N PHE A 49 8.10 1.65 -14.16
CA PHE A 49 9.21 2.33 -14.83
C PHE A 49 8.90 3.78 -15.21
N GLY A 50 8.21 4.50 -14.32
CA GLY A 50 7.79 5.89 -14.51
C GLY A 50 6.53 6.08 -15.38
N VAL A 51 5.90 4.99 -15.84
CA VAL A 51 4.66 5.06 -16.62
C VAL A 51 3.48 4.74 -15.71
N PRO A 52 2.60 5.72 -15.41
CA PRO A 52 1.39 5.47 -14.62
C PRO A 52 0.34 4.72 -15.43
N TYR A 53 -0.48 3.94 -14.73
CA TYR A 53 -1.63 3.26 -15.31
C TYR A 53 -2.75 3.12 -14.28
N GLU A 54 -3.97 3.04 -14.77
CA GLU A 54 -5.18 2.90 -13.96
C GLU A 54 -6.06 1.81 -14.58
N CYS A 55 -6.81 1.11 -13.74
CA CYS A 55 -7.78 0.12 -14.13
C CYS A 55 -9.18 0.62 -13.79
N ASP A 56 -10.10 0.51 -14.75
CA ASP A 56 -11.46 0.94 -14.55
C ASP A 56 -12.11 0.23 -13.35
N ARG A 57 -12.80 1.01 -12.53
CA ARG A 57 -13.66 0.56 -11.44
C ARG A 57 -15.02 1.21 -11.59
N SER A 58 -16.08 0.50 -11.22
CA SER A 58 -17.39 1.14 -11.14
C SER A 58 -17.37 2.19 -10.03
N PHE A 59 -18.04 3.31 -10.23
CA PHE A 59 -18.11 4.38 -9.24
C PHE A 59 -18.63 3.92 -7.86
N ASP A 60 -19.49 2.91 -7.85
CA ASP A 60 -20.09 2.36 -6.62
C ASP A 60 -19.27 1.22 -5.98
N ALA A 61 -18.09 0.90 -6.53
CA ALA A 61 -17.25 -0.15 -5.97
C ALA A 61 -16.52 0.38 -4.73
N GLU A 62 -16.96 -0.03 -3.54
CA GLU A 62 -16.22 0.21 -2.31
C GLU A 62 -15.09 -0.81 -2.14
N SER A 63 -13.87 -0.33 -1.85
CA SER A 63 -12.75 -1.19 -1.51
C SER A 63 -12.87 -1.70 -0.07
N GLU A 64 -12.77 -3.01 0.12
CA GLU A 64 -12.76 -3.62 1.47
C GLU A 64 -11.43 -3.37 2.18
N PHE A 65 -10.34 -3.34 1.40
CA PHE A 65 -8.99 -3.05 1.82
C PHE A 65 -8.26 -2.32 0.70
N ILE A 66 -7.13 -1.70 1.05
CA ILE A 66 -6.16 -1.18 0.09
C ILE A 66 -4.78 -1.71 0.45
N ALA A 67 -4.09 -2.24 -0.54
CA ALA A 67 -2.74 -2.78 -0.44
C ALA A 67 -1.82 -2.09 -1.43
N TRP A 68 -0.70 -1.55 -0.96
CA TRP A 68 0.34 -0.97 -1.80
C TRP A 68 1.53 -1.91 -1.83
N TYR A 69 1.89 -2.35 -3.02
CA TYR A 69 3.11 -3.10 -3.29
C TYR A 69 4.12 -2.17 -3.95
N LEU A 70 5.33 -2.14 -3.42
CA LEU A 70 6.49 -1.47 -4.02
C LEU A 70 7.51 -2.54 -4.39
N ASP A 71 7.85 -2.62 -5.68
CA ASP A 71 8.70 -3.67 -6.25
C ASP A 71 8.31 -5.10 -5.83
N GLY A 72 7.00 -5.34 -5.70
CA GLY A 72 6.43 -6.63 -5.30
C GLY A 72 6.41 -6.90 -3.79
N GLU A 73 6.86 -5.96 -2.94
CA GLU A 73 6.74 -6.07 -1.49
C GLU A 73 5.57 -5.25 -0.94
N LEU A 74 4.77 -5.84 -0.06
CA LEU A 74 3.72 -5.12 0.66
C LEU A 74 4.35 -4.07 1.59
N ALA A 75 4.04 -2.80 1.34
CA ALA A 75 4.62 -1.68 2.08
C ALA A 75 3.57 -0.90 2.87
N LEU A 76 2.34 -0.79 2.38
CA LEU A 76 1.23 -0.17 3.09
C LEU A 76 0.00 -1.05 2.93
N PHE A 77 -0.67 -1.35 4.04
CA PHE A 77 -1.92 -2.09 4.02
C PHE A 77 -2.88 -1.51 5.04
N TYR A 78 -4.09 -1.18 4.59
CA TYR A 78 -5.13 -0.69 5.47
C TYR A 78 -6.50 -1.23 5.09
N ILE A 79 -7.33 -1.38 6.11
CA ILE A 79 -8.73 -1.75 5.99
C ILE A 79 -9.54 -0.57 6.50
N ARG A 80 -10.27 0.10 5.60
CA ARG A 80 -10.96 1.37 5.88
C ARG A 80 -9.99 2.42 6.44
N SER A 81 -10.04 2.70 7.74
CA SER A 81 -9.18 3.67 8.42
C SER A 81 -8.13 3.02 9.33
N GLU A 82 -8.08 1.69 9.38
CA GLU A 82 -7.12 0.95 10.21
C GLU A 82 -5.91 0.54 9.38
N VAL A 83 -4.75 1.12 9.68
CA VAL A 83 -3.47 0.75 9.06
C VAL A 83 -2.88 -0.45 9.80
N LEU A 84 -2.64 -1.55 9.10
CA LEU A 84 -2.09 -2.78 9.67
C LEU A 84 -0.63 -3.03 9.28
N VAL A 85 -0.19 -2.44 8.17
CA VAL A 85 1.20 -2.42 7.72
C VAL A 85 1.50 -1.00 7.28
N ASN A 86 2.55 -0.39 7.83
CA ASN A 86 3.13 0.85 7.33
C ASN A 86 4.66 0.72 7.35
N ARG A 87 5.25 0.56 6.17
CA ARG A 87 6.71 0.55 5.97
C ARG A 87 7.18 1.85 5.31
N LEU A 88 6.30 2.84 5.16
CA LEU A 88 6.56 4.13 4.52
C LEU A 88 6.79 5.27 5.53
N GLU A 89 6.89 4.97 6.83
CA GLU A 89 7.02 5.95 7.91
C GLU A 89 8.16 6.97 7.69
N TYR A 90 9.28 6.53 7.12
CA TYR A 90 10.39 7.41 6.79
C TYR A 90 10.17 8.22 5.51
N VAL A 91 9.43 7.69 4.54
CA VAL A 91 9.07 8.41 3.31
C VAL A 91 8.13 9.56 3.62
N GLU A 92 7.17 9.36 4.53
CA GLU A 92 6.29 10.41 5.03
C GLU A 92 7.09 11.53 5.71
N THR A 93 8.06 11.15 6.54
CA THR A 93 8.97 12.11 7.22
C THR A 93 9.82 12.90 6.21
N ALA A 94 10.38 12.25 5.18
CA ALA A 94 11.13 12.94 4.13
C ALA A 94 10.29 13.94 3.34
N ALA A 95 9.06 13.55 2.97
CA ALA A 95 8.16 14.42 2.22
C ALA A 95 7.78 15.69 3.02
N GLU A 96 7.56 15.56 4.33
CA GLU A 96 7.33 16.72 5.20
C GLU A 96 8.55 17.63 5.34
N LEU A 97 9.75 17.05 5.45
CA LEU A 97 10.99 17.82 5.56
C LEU A 97 11.31 18.59 4.27
N LEU A 98 11.09 18.00 3.10
CA LEU A 98 11.27 18.67 1.82
C LEU A 98 10.31 19.85 1.65
N LYS A 99 9.02 19.68 2.00
CA LYS A 99 8.03 20.78 1.98
C LYS A 99 8.48 21.96 2.85
N LYS A 100 9.03 21.70 4.04
CA LYS A 100 9.54 22.74 4.96
C LYS A 100 10.79 23.45 4.47
N LEU A 101 11.53 22.89 3.51
CA LEU A 101 12.73 23.50 2.91
C LEU A 101 12.40 24.34 1.67
N GLU A 102 11.22 24.16 1.09
CA GLU A 102 10.70 24.94 -0.04
C GLU A 102 9.86 26.16 0.40
N GLU A 103 9.55 26.28 1.70
CA GLU A 103 8.91 27.42 2.38
C GLU A 103 9.94 28.42 2.95
#